data_AF-A0A813WEE1-F1
#
_entry.id   AF-A0A813WEE1-F1
#
_cell.length_a   1.000
_cell.length_b   1.000
_cell.length_c   1.000
_cell.angle_alpha   90.00
_cell.angle_beta   90.00
_cell.angle_gamma   90.00
#
_symmetry.space_group_name_H-M   'P 1'
#
loop_
_entity.id
_entity.type
_entity.pdbx_description
1 polymer ?
#
loop_
_entity_poly.entity_id
_entity_poly.type
_entity_poly.pdbx_seq_one_letter_code
_entity_poly.pdbx_strand_id
1 'polypeptide(L)'
;MAFYISTVILLLISIFTSHVYSYCIQGPLTSQRTKFGNVNQFCEYNNIKVLPGSSFKLATPDCIECKCSTQGLQCCGFGFSAGVVEAPEGCEAYNDACNLVFVKKDNPSELCFPPKSPNKPKKNMKDVKNKKIAN
;
A
#
# COMPACT_ATOMS: atom_id res chain seq x y z
N MET A 1 23.59 -39.14 4.93
CA MET A 1 23.92 -37.75 5.36
C MET A 1 23.36 -36.68 4.42
N ALA A 2 23.44 -36.82 3.10
CA ALA A 2 22.91 -35.81 2.15
C ALA A 2 21.41 -35.52 2.27
N PHE A 3 20.58 -36.54 2.51
CA PHE A 3 19.13 -36.37 2.70
C PHE A 3 18.76 -35.54 3.92
N TYR A 4 19.53 -35.67 5.01
CA TYR A 4 19.29 -34.92 6.26
C TYR A 4 19.63 -33.44 6.11
N ILE A 5 20.69 -33.14 5.36
CA ILE A 5 21.10 -31.77 5.05
C ILE A 5 20.03 -31.10 4.16
N SER A 6 19.50 -31.83 3.17
CA SER A 6 18.44 -31.32 2.29
C SER A 6 17.14 -31.01 3.06
N THR A 7 16.73 -31.86 4.00
CA THR A 7 15.53 -31.61 4.82
C THR A 7 15.71 -30.44 5.79
N VAL A 8 16.90 -30.28 6.39
CA VAL A 8 17.19 -29.17 7.31
C VAL A 8 17.22 -27.83 6.57
N ILE A 9 17.76 -27.79 5.35
CA ILE A 9 17.78 -26.57 4.52
C ILE A 9 16.35 -26.15 4.14
N LEU A 10 15.49 -27.09 3.73
CA LEU A 10 14.08 -26.80 3.41
C LEU A 10 13.31 -26.25 4.62
N LEU A 11 13.53 -26.83 5.80
CA LEU A 11 12.94 -26.34 7.06
C LEU A 11 13.41 -24.92 7.38
N LEU A 12 14.71 -24.62 7.26
CA LEU A 12 15.22 -23.28 7.52
C LEU A 12 14.64 -22.22 6.57
N ILE A 13 14.50 -22.53 5.28
CA ILE A 13 13.92 -21.58 4.29
C ILE A 13 12.48 -21.22 4.63
N SER A 14 11.67 -22.16 5.14
CA SER A 14 10.27 -21.91 5.51
C SER A 14 10.09 -21.01 6.75
N ILE A 15 11.10 -20.89 7.61
CA ILE A 15 11.06 -20.04 8.82
C ILE A 15 11.38 -18.58 8.48
N PHE A 16 12.14 -18.32 7.40
CA PHE A 16 12.50 -16.97 6.96
C PHE A 16 11.49 -16.33 6.00
N THR A 17 10.47 -17.06 5.56
CA THR A 17 9.37 -16.47 4.77
C THR A 17 8.43 -15.68 5.68
N SER A 18 8.74 -14.39 5.83
CA SER A 18 7.78 -13.41 6.35
C SER A 18 6.55 -13.40 5.45
N HIS A 19 5.39 -13.76 6.02
CA HIS A 19 4.13 -13.76 5.30
C HIS A 19 3.69 -12.32 5.09
N VAL A 20 3.98 -11.76 3.91
CA VAL A 20 3.38 -10.51 3.46
C VAL A 20 1.99 -10.87 2.94
N TYR A 21 0.98 -10.74 3.79
CA TYR A 21 -0.40 -10.91 3.33
C TYR A 21 -0.76 -9.70 2.45
N SER A 22 -1.15 -9.99 1.22
CA SER A 22 -1.68 -9.02 0.27
C SER A 22 -3.10 -9.41 -0.10
N TYR A 23 -3.92 -8.41 -0.37
CA TYR A 23 -5.27 -8.61 -0.89
C TYR A 23 -5.34 -8.00 -2.28
N CYS A 24 -5.74 -8.80 -3.27
CA CYS A 24 -5.90 -8.33 -4.64
C CYS A 24 -7.31 -8.60 -5.14
N ILE A 25 -7.93 -7.59 -5.77
CA ILE A 25 -9.15 -7.72 -6.55
C ILE A 25 -8.83 -7.59 -8.03
N GLN A 26 -9.57 -8.31 -8.85
CA GLN A 26 -9.45 -8.28 -10.30
C GLN A 26 -10.81 -7.96 -10.92
N GLY A 27 -10.79 -7.19 -12.01
CA GLY A 27 -11.98 -6.82 -12.78
C GLY A 27 -11.75 -7.01 -14.28
N PRO A 28 -12.80 -7.26 -15.07
CA PRO A 28 -12.65 -7.53 -16.50
C PRO A 28 -12.30 -6.27 -17.30
N LEU A 29 -11.68 -6.47 -18.46
CA LEU A 29 -11.58 -5.42 -19.48
C LEU A 29 -12.91 -5.32 -20.24
N THR A 30 -13.49 -4.13 -20.27
CA THR A 30 -14.73 -3.86 -21.00
C THR A 30 -14.42 -3.20 -22.34
N SER A 31 -15.22 -3.51 -23.34
CA SER A 31 -15.11 -2.93 -24.68
C SER A 31 -16.42 -2.28 -25.08
N GLN A 32 -16.37 -1.05 -25.56
CA GLN A 32 -17.53 -0.30 -26.04
C GLN A 32 -17.26 0.24 -27.43
N ARG A 33 -18.20 0.01 -28.35
CA ARG A 33 -18.20 0.67 -29.66
C ARG A 33 -18.73 2.09 -29.52
N THR A 34 -17.94 3.04 -30.00
CA THR A 34 -18.36 4.44 -30.12
C THR A 34 -19.36 4.62 -31.26
N LYS A 35 -20.07 5.74 -31.27
CA LYS A 35 -21.02 6.10 -32.35
C LYS A 35 -20.37 6.14 -33.74
N PHE A 36 -19.05 6.32 -33.82
CA PHE A 36 -18.28 6.39 -35.06
C PHE A 36 -17.62 5.05 -35.44
N GLY A 37 -17.94 3.96 -34.76
CA GLY A 37 -17.43 2.61 -35.09
C GLY A 37 -16.09 2.25 -34.44
N ASN A 38 -15.40 3.21 -33.79
CA ASN A 38 -14.17 2.91 -33.06
C ASN A 38 -14.47 2.07 -31.81
N VAL A 39 -13.59 1.12 -31.52
CA VAL A 39 -13.66 0.26 -30.33
C VAL A 39 -12.77 0.86 -29.24
N ASN A 40 -13.37 1.26 -28.12
CA ASN A 40 -12.63 1.70 -26.94
C ASN A 40 -12.64 0.62 -25.87
N GLN A 41 -11.47 0.30 -25.36
CA GLN A 41 -11.28 -0.61 -24.23
C GLN A 41 -11.05 0.19 -22.95
N PHE A 42 -11.66 -0.23 -21.85
CA PHE A 42 -11.49 0.39 -20.54
C PHE A 42 -11.77 -0.62 -19.43
N CYS A 43 -11.16 -0.38 -18.27
CA CYS A 43 -11.55 -1.02 -17.02
C CYS A 43 -12.58 -0.15 -16.31
N GLU A 44 -13.48 -0.76 -15.54
CA GLU A 44 -14.42 -0.05 -14.70
C GLU A 44 -14.02 -0.18 -13.22
N TYR A 45 -13.89 0.95 -12.53
CA TYR A 45 -13.59 1.01 -11.10
C TYR A 45 -14.44 2.09 -10.44
N ASN A 46 -15.31 1.73 -9.49
CA ASN A 46 -16.23 2.66 -8.81
C ASN A 46 -17.01 3.58 -9.78
N ASN A 47 -17.57 3.01 -10.85
CA ASN A 47 -18.30 3.73 -11.92
C ASN A 47 -17.43 4.69 -12.76
N ILE A 48 -16.10 4.61 -12.64
CA ILE A 48 -15.15 5.39 -13.43
C ILE A 48 -14.52 4.48 -14.49
N LYS A 49 -14.43 4.99 -15.71
CA LYS A 49 -13.73 4.32 -16.81
C LYS A 49 -12.25 4.66 -16.76
N VAL A 50 -11.42 3.64 -16.61
CA VAL A 50 -9.96 3.73 -16.56
C VAL A 50 -9.39 3.16 -17.85
N LEU A 51 -8.50 3.89 -18.50
CA LEU A 51 -7.90 3.44 -19.76
C LEU A 51 -6.79 2.39 -19.51
N PRO A 52 -6.59 1.43 -20.43
CA PRO A 52 -5.46 0.53 -20.37
C PRO A 52 -4.13 1.31 -20.36
N GLY A 53 -3.21 0.89 -19.50
CA GLY A 53 -1.92 1.57 -19.27
C GLY A 53 -1.95 2.55 -18.09
N SER A 54 -3.12 2.89 -17.57
CA SER A 54 -3.22 3.70 -16.35
C SER A 54 -2.91 2.89 -15.09
N SER A 55 -2.26 3.54 -14.12
CA SER A 55 -2.08 3.06 -12.75
C SER A 55 -2.39 4.18 -11.78
N PHE A 56 -3.02 3.85 -10.64
CA PHE A 56 -3.41 4.82 -9.62
C PHE A 56 -3.38 4.18 -8.23
N LYS A 57 -3.18 5.03 -7.21
CA LYS A 57 -3.11 4.61 -5.81
C LYS A 57 -4.26 5.20 -5.03
N LEU A 58 -4.94 4.38 -4.26
CA LEU A 58 -6.00 4.76 -3.35
C LEU A 58 -5.39 4.87 -1.96
N ALA A 59 -5.10 6.10 -1.54
CA ALA A 59 -4.40 6.37 -0.27
C ALA A 59 -5.25 6.04 0.98
N THR A 60 -6.57 5.91 0.81
CA THR A 60 -7.54 5.67 1.89
C THR A 60 -8.70 4.82 1.35
N PRO A 61 -9.22 3.84 2.09
CA PRO A 61 -8.77 3.34 3.41
C PRO A 61 -7.70 2.24 3.36
N ASP A 62 -7.42 1.63 2.19
CA ASP A 62 -6.71 0.33 2.14
C ASP A 62 -5.39 0.34 1.38
N CYS A 63 -4.90 1.51 0.95
CA CYS A 63 -3.58 1.60 0.31
C CYS A 63 -3.40 0.65 -0.85
N ILE A 64 -4.40 0.70 -1.71
CA ILE A 64 -4.55 -0.18 -2.86
C ILE A 64 -3.92 0.50 -4.06
N GLU A 65 -3.04 -0.22 -4.73
CA GLU A 65 -2.52 0.16 -6.04
C GLU A 65 -3.30 -0.58 -7.11
N CYS A 66 -3.95 0.18 -7.99
CA CYS A 66 -4.74 -0.30 -9.11
C CYS A 66 -4.03 -0.07 -10.44
N LYS A 67 -4.06 -1.07 -11.31
CA LYS A 67 -3.54 -1.02 -12.67
C LYS A 67 -4.59 -1.54 -13.64
N CYS A 68 -4.90 -0.74 -14.66
CA CYS A 68 -5.72 -1.19 -15.79
C CYS A 68 -4.79 -1.60 -16.94
N SER A 69 -4.93 -2.83 -17.41
CA SER A 69 -4.15 -3.38 -18.52
C SER A 69 -5.06 -3.95 -19.60
N THR A 70 -4.49 -4.46 -20.69
CA THR A 70 -5.23 -5.20 -21.72
C THR A 70 -5.80 -6.52 -21.20
N GLN A 71 -5.43 -6.96 -20.00
CA GLN A 71 -5.98 -8.15 -19.34
C GLN A 71 -7.13 -7.82 -18.38
N GLY A 72 -7.34 -6.53 -18.08
CA GLY A 72 -8.33 -6.07 -17.11
C GLY A 72 -7.73 -5.23 -15.99
N LEU A 73 -8.54 -4.98 -14.97
CA LEU A 73 -8.18 -4.24 -13.77
C LEU A 73 -7.58 -5.18 -12.74
N GLN A 74 -6.45 -4.78 -12.14
CA GLN A 74 -5.89 -5.44 -10.98
C GLN A 74 -5.62 -4.40 -9.91
N CYS A 75 -6.17 -4.59 -8.72
CA CYS A 75 -5.99 -3.70 -7.58
C CYS A 75 -5.45 -4.51 -6.41
N CYS A 76 -4.26 -4.21 -5.92
CA CYS A 76 -3.61 -4.92 -4.83
C CYS A 76 -3.30 -3.96 -3.68
N GLY A 77 -3.71 -4.32 -2.47
CA GLY A 77 -3.36 -3.66 -1.21
C GLY A 77 -2.37 -4.48 -0.38
N PHE A 78 -1.69 -3.79 0.53
CA PHE A 78 -0.72 -4.38 1.46
C PHE A 78 -0.98 -3.82 2.87
N GLY A 79 -0.77 -4.61 3.93
CA GLY A 79 -0.77 -4.12 5.32
C GLY A 79 -2.00 -4.51 6.15
N PHE A 80 -2.48 -3.60 7.01
CA PHE A 80 -3.54 -3.84 8.01
C PHE A 80 -4.83 -4.44 7.43
N SER A 81 -5.24 -4.02 6.23
CA SER A 81 -6.42 -4.55 5.54
C SER A 81 -6.30 -6.04 5.18
N ALA A 82 -5.11 -6.63 5.26
CA ALA A 82 -4.89 -8.06 5.13
C ALA A 82 -4.98 -8.83 6.48
N GLY A 83 -5.38 -8.15 7.57
CA GLY A 83 -5.70 -8.75 8.87
C GLY A 83 -4.52 -9.16 9.74
N VAL A 84 -3.30 -8.72 9.41
CA VAL A 84 -2.05 -9.20 10.03
C VAL A 84 -1.68 -8.46 11.31
N VAL A 85 -2.25 -7.28 11.53
CA VAL A 85 -1.86 -6.39 12.64
C VAL A 85 -3.09 -6.09 13.48
N GLU A 86 -3.12 -6.56 14.72
CA GLU A 86 -4.16 -6.23 15.69
C GLU A 86 -3.85 -4.90 16.38
N ALA A 87 -4.89 -4.09 16.61
CA ALA A 87 -4.75 -2.88 17.39
C ALA A 87 -4.62 -3.24 18.88
N PRO A 88 -3.66 -2.64 19.61
CA PRO A 88 -3.56 -2.84 21.06
C PRO A 88 -4.81 -2.34 21.80
N GLU A 89 -5.00 -2.82 23.03
CA GLU A 89 -6.15 -2.47 23.85
C GLU A 89 -6.25 -0.94 24.07
N GLY A 90 -7.46 -0.39 23.92
CA GLY A 90 -7.70 1.06 23.97
C GLY A 90 -7.35 1.83 22.70
N CYS A 91 -6.80 1.18 21.68
CA CYS A 91 -6.40 1.79 20.42
C CYS A 91 -7.21 1.28 19.23
N GLU A 92 -7.30 2.12 18.21
CA GLU A 92 -7.85 1.79 16.90
C GLU A 92 -6.77 2.02 15.85
N ALA A 93 -6.68 1.09 14.90
CA ALA A 93 -5.75 1.20 13.78
C ALA A 93 -6.41 1.98 12.65
N TYR A 94 -5.67 2.95 12.12
CA TYR A 94 -6.10 3.80 11.01
C TYR A 94 -4.99 3.86 9.97
N ASN A 95 -5.34 3.85 8.68
CA ASN A 95 -4.39 4.06 7.59
C ASN A 95 -4.37 5.54 7.21
N ASP A 96 -3.30 6.24 7.60
CA ASP A 96 -3.06 7.62 7.18
C ASP A 96 -2.02 7.65 6.05
N ALA A 97 -2.47 7.95 4.83
CA ALA A 97 -1.63 8.01 3.64
C ALA A 97 -0.71 6.78 3.47
N CYS A 98 -1.23 5.59 3.74
CA CYS A 98 -0.49 4.31 3.69
C CYS A 98 0.56 4.10 4.76
N ASN A 99 0.42 4.81 5.87
CA ASN A 99 1.09 4.51 7.11
C ASN A 99 0.06 4.03 8.11
N LEU A 100 0.30 2.86 8.69
CA LEU A 100 -0.51 2.37 9.80
C LEU A 100 -0.21 3.24 11.02
N VAL A 101 -1.21 3.94 11.50
CA VAL A 101 -1.17 4.72 12.73
C VAL A 101 -2.16 4.14 13.73
N PHE A 102 -1.78 4.12 15.00
CA PHE A 102 -2.68 3.72 16.09
C PHE A 102 -3.14 4.97 16.79
N VAL A 103 -4.44 5.20 16.84
CA VAL A 103 -5.08 6.32 17.54
C VAL A 103 -5.85 5.80 18.75
N LYS A 104 -6.06 6.64 19.76
CA LYS A 104 -6.86 6.25 20.92
C LYS A 104 -8.34 6.14 20.56
N LYS A 105 -9.03 5.11 21.06
CA LYS A 105 -10.48 4.92 20.83
C LYS A 105 -11.32 6.06 21.40
N ASP A 106 -10.90 6.62 22.53
CA ASP A 106 -11.54 7.75 23.21
C ASP A 106 -11.17 9.11 22.60
N ASN A 107 -10.02 9.21 21.94
CA ASN A 107 -9.60 10.43 21.26
C ASN A 107 -8.83 10.14 19.95
N PRO A 108 -9.51 10.11 18.79
CA PRO A 108 -8.89 9.76 17.50
C PRO A 108 -7.89 10.81 16.99
N SER A 109 -7.81 11.99 17.63
CA SER A 109 -6.77 12.99 17.33
C SER A 109 -5.44 12.72 18.05
N GLU A 110 -5.41 11.76 18.98
CA GLU A 110 -4.21 11.38 19.72
C GLU A 110 -3.69 10.02 19.27
N LEU A 111 -2.39 9.95 18.98
CA LEU A 111 -1.71 8.71 18.69
C LEU A 111 -1.52 7.88 19.97
N CYS A 112 -1.78 6.58 19.89
CA CYS A 112 -1.47 5.63 20.96
C CYS A 112 0.03 5.48 21.20
N PHE A 113 0.82 5.56 20.14
CA PHE A 113 2.28 5.54 20.21
C PHE A 113 2.85 6.69 19.40
N PRO A 114 3.90 7.37 19.89
CA PRO A 114 4.61 8.33 19.07
C PRO A 114 5.14 7.63 17.81
N PRO A 115 5.06 8.24 16.62
CA PRO A 115 5.52 7.62 15.40
C PRO A 115 7.02 7.33 15.55
N LYS A 116 7.44 6.09 15.28
CA LYS A 116 8.87 5.80 15.07
C LYS A 116 9.28 6.59 13.85
N SER A 117 9.98 7.71 14.06
CA SER A 117 10.40 8.59 12.96
C SER A 117 11.08 7.74 11.89
N PRO A 118 10.63 7.77 10.62
CA PRO A 118 11.46 7.29 9.53
C PRO A 118 12.77 8.05 9.64
N ASN A 119 13.90 7.36 9.56
CA ASN A 119 15.25 7.92 9.65
C ASN A 119 15.30 9.28 8.95
N LYS A 120 15.21 10.38 9.70
CA LYS A 120 15.52 11.70 9.14
C LYS A 120 16.99 11.62 8.80
N PRO A 121 17.43 11.85 7.54
CA PRO A 121 18.83 12.14 7.32
C PRO A 121 19.16 13.32 8.23
N LYS A 122 20.17 13.15 9.10
CA LYS A 122 20.70 14.21 9.98
C LYS A 122 21.07 15.40 9.10
N LYS A 123 20.13 16.32 8.88
CA LYS A 123 20.41 17.60 8.25
C LYS A 123 21.16 18.39 9.31
N ASN A 124 22.48 18.44 9.16
CA ASN A 124 23.34 19.16 10.07
C ASN A 124 22.83 20.61 10.18
N MET A 125 22.53 21.03 11.41
CA MET A 125 21.98 22.33 11.78
C MET A 125 23.06 23.43 11.69
N LYS A 126 23.80 23.49 10.58
CA LYS A 126 24.79 24.55 10.31
C LYS A 126 24.45 25.39 9.07
N ASP A 127 23.60 24.92 8.15
CA ASP A 127 23.37 25.63 6.88
C ASP A 127 22.13 26.54 6.83
N VAL A 128 21.31 26.60 7.88
CA VAL A 128 20.11 27.47 7.90
C VAL A 128 20.44 28.92 8.32
N LYS A 129 21.60 29.17 8.92
CA LYS A 129 21.96 30.53 9.38
C LYS A 129 22.40 31.49 8.28
N ASN A 130 22.65 31.03 7.05
CA ASN A 130 23.20 31.91 6.00
C ASN A 130 22.19 32.35 4.92
N LYS A 131 20.88 32.06 5.07
CA LYS A 131 19.85 32.50 4.10
C LYS A 131 18.93 33.62 4.61
N LYS A 132 19.31 34.29 5.70
CA LYS A 132 18.54 35.39 6.31
C LYS A 132 19.25 36.75 6.30
N ILE A 133 20.21 36.96 5.39
CA ILE A 133 20.81 38.27 5.12
C ILE A 133 20.95 38.43 3.60
N ALA A 134 19.84 38.69 2.93
CA ALA A 134 19.79 39.25 1.57
C ALA A 134 18.35 39.74 1.33
N ASN A 135 18.00 40.83 1.99
CA ASN A 135 17.04 41.83 1.51
C ASN A 135 17.28 43.13 2.25
#